data_AF-A0A285UZ85-F1
#
_entry.id   AF-A0A285UZ85-F1
#
_cell.length_a   1.000
_cell.length_b   1.000
_cell.length_c   1.000
_cell.angle_alpha   90.00
_cell.angle_beta   90.00
_cell.angle_gamma   90.00
#
_symmetry.space_group_name_H-M   'P 1'
#
loop_
_entity.id
_entity.type
_entity.pdbx_description
1 polymer ?
#
loop_
_entity_poly.entity_id
_entity_poly.type
_entity_poly.pdbx_seq_one_letter_code
_entity_poly.pdbx_strand_id
1 'polypeptide(L)' 'MTVILSPRSPDTPDRLVECEEALEASFQELVWGAVQAGWGEEEAATALAMLADHHVLAMEANRRTEASVKRARRKK' A
#
# COMPACT_ATOMS: atom_id res chain seq x y z
N MET A 1 -9.64 3.68 -14.00
CA MET A 1 -9.31 2.47 -13.22
C MET A 1 -8.52 1.55 -14.11
N THR A 2 -7.21 1.75 -14.08
CA THR A 2 -6.23 0.95 -14.81
C THR A 2 -6.17 -0.48 -14.25
N VAL A 3 -5.88 -1.47 -15.10
CA VAL A 3 -5.68 -2.86 -14.66
C VAL A 3 -4.29 -2.96 -14.03
N ILE A 4 -4.23 -3.38 -12.75
CA ILE A 4 -2.96 -3.64 -12.05
C ILE A 4 -2.50 -5.06 -12.41
N LEU A 5 -1.31 -5.17 -13.01
CA LEU A 5 -0.72 -6.45 -13.40
C LEU A 5 0.09 -7.05 -12.25
N SER A 6 0.21 -8.39 -12.24
CA SER A 6 1.13 -9.06 -11.31
C SER A 6 2.58 -8.75 -11.68
N PRO A 7 3.49 -8.56 -10.70
CA PRO A 7 4.92 -8.56 -10.97
C PRO A 7 5.34 -9.86 -11.66
N ARG A 8 6.31 -9.75 -12.56
CA ARG A 8 6.85 -10.83 -13.41
C ARG A 8 7.93 -11.62 -12.68
N SER A 9 8.69 -10.96 -11.81
CA SER A 9 9.87 -11.53 -11.18
C SER A 9 9.55 -12.11 -9.78
N PRO A 10 10.01 -13.35 -9.46
CA PRO A 10 9.86 -13.94 -8.13
C PRO A 10 10.92 -13.38 -7.18
N ASP A 11 10.50 -12.85 -6.02
CA ASP A 11 11.29 -12.36 -4.88
C ASP A 11 12.71 -11.84 -5.17
N THR A 12 12.86 -11.13 -6.29
CA THR A 12 14.09 -10.43 -6.67
C THR A 12 14.06 -9.01 -6.14
N PRO A 13 15.22 -8.34 -6.02
CA PRO A 13 15.27 -6.91 -5.69
C PRO A 13 14.37 -6.04 -6.59
N ASP A 14 14.22 -6.44 -7.86
CA ASP A 14 13.43 -5.71 -8.86
C ASP A 14 11.91 -5.87 -8.67
N ARG A 15 11.47 -6.85 -7.86
CA ARG A 15 10.04 -7.13 -7.67
C ARG A 15 9.28 -5.94 -7.08
N LEU A 16 9.94 -5.14 -6.23
CA LEU A 16 9.32 -3.95 -5.67
C LEU A 16 9.11 -2.88 -6.76
N VAL A 17 10.11 -2.66 -7.61
CA VAL A 17 10.02 -1.73 -8.74
C VAL A 17 8.92 -2.16 -9.71
N GLU A 18 8.80 -3.45 -10.02
CA GLU A 18 7.71 -3.96 -10.85
C GLU A 18 6.31 -3.71 -10.24
N CYS A 19 6.19 -3.79 -8.91
CA CYS A 19 4.95 -3.42 -8.23
C CYS A 19 4.65 -1.93 -8.32
N GLU A 20 5.67 -1.07 -8.18
CA GLU A 20 5.54 0.38 -8.34
C GLU A 20 5.09 0.74 -9.76
N GLU A 21 5.74 0.18 -10.78
CA GLU A 21 5.36 0.35 -12.19
C GLU A 21 3.90 -0.09 -12.46
N ALA A 22 3.49 -1.23 -11.90
CA ALA A 22 2.12 -1.72 -12.06
C ALA A 22 1.07 -0.83 -11.38
N LEU A 23 1.46 -0.08 -10.35
CA LEU A 23 0.58 0.81 -9.59
C LEU A 23 0.60 2.26 -10.09
N GLU A 24 1.66 2.68 -10.78
CA GLU A 24 1.93 4.08 -11.15
C GLU A 24 0.75 4.75 -11.85
N ALA A 25 0.18 4.11 -12.88
CA ALA A 25 -0.95 4.67 -13.62
C ALA A 25 -2.19 4.90 -12.73
N SER A 26 -2.47 3.97 -11.80
CA SER A 26 -3.60 4.11 -10.88
C SER A 26 -3.33 5.18 -9.81
N PHE A 27 -2.08 5.30 -9.37
CA PHE A 27 -1.66 6.38 -8.46
C PHE A 27 -1.84 7.75 -9.12
N GLN A 28 -1.40 7.91 -10.37
CA GLN A 28 -1.58 9.16 -11.14
C GLN A 28 -3.05 9.50 -11.35
N GLU A 29 -3.92 8.52 -11.63
CA GLU A 29 -5.38 8.73 -11.72
C GLU A 29 -5.94 9.31 -10.41
N LEU A 30 -5.49 8.82 -9.25
CA LEU A 30 -5.93 9.29 -7.93
C LEU A 30 -5.43 10.71 -7.62
N VAL A 31 -4.15 10.98 -7.87
CA VAL A 31 -3.57 12.33 -7.71
C VAL A 31 -4.31 13.32 -8.60
N TRP A 32 -4.52 12.97 -9.87
CA TRP A 32 -5.27 13.81 -10.80
C TRP A 32 -6.69 14.07 -10.33
N GLY A 33 -7.39 13.03 -9.85
CA GLY A 33 -8.73 13.18 -9.28
C GLY A 33 -8.79 14.14 -8.10
N ALA A 34 -7.80 14.10 -7.21
CA ALA A 34 -7.69 15.03 -6.08
C ALA A 34 -7.41 16.47 -6.53
N VAL A 35 -6.50 16.65 -7.50
CA VAL A 35 -6.21 17.97 -8.09
C VAL A 35 -7.45 18.56 -8.74
N GLN A 36 -8.24 17.77 -9.47
CA GLN A 36 -9.50 18.23 -10.05
C GLN A 36 -10.58 18.58 -9.00
N ALA A 37 -10.47 18.03 -7.80
CA ALA A 37 -11.28 18.41 -6.65
C ALA A 37 -10.76 19.68 -5.94
N GLY A 38 -9.69 20.30 -6.44
CA GLY A 38 -9.11 21.54 -5.93
C GLY A 38 -7.97 21.37 -4.94
N TRP A 39 -7.42 20.17 -4.78
CA TRP A 39 -6.29 19.91 -3.87
C TRP A 39 -4.97 20.33 -4.52
N GLY A 40 -3.96 20.60 -3.70
CA GLY A 40 -2.58 20.68 -4.20
C GLY A 40 -2.08 19.29 -4.66
N GLU A 41 -1.26 19.23 -5.70
CA GLU A 41 -0.66 17.96 -6.15
C GLU A 41 0.24 17.34 -5.06
N GLU A 42 1.09 18.14 -4.42
CA GLU A 42 1.94 17.71 -3.30
C GLU A 42 1.11 17.23 -2.11
N GLU A 43 0.00 17.91 -1.82
CA GLU A 43 -0.93 17.54 -0.76
C GLU A 43 -1.59 16.18 -1.05
N ALA A 44 -2.07 15.98 -2.29
CA ALA A 44 -2.67 14.72 -2.71
C ALA A 44 -1.66 13.55 -2.66
N ALA A 45 -0.46 13.76 -3.19
CA ALA A 45 0.62 12.75 -3.16
C ALA A 45 1.02 12.40 -1.72
N THR A 46 1.16 13.42 -0.86
CA THR A 46 1.49 13.22 0.57
C THR A 46 0.40 12.44 1.28
N ALA A 47 -0.87 12.79 1.06
CA ALA A 47 -1.99 12.07 1.66
C ALA A 47 -2.01 10.59 1.24
N LEU A 48 -1.77 10.29 -0.04
CA LEU A 48 -1.68 8.91 -0.54
C LEU A 48 -0.49 8.16 0.09
N ALA A 49 0.67 8.79 0.22
CA ALA A 49 1.83 8.20 0.88
C ALA A 49 1.54 7.88 2.36
N MET A 50 0.88 8.78 3.08
CA MET A 50 0.47 8.54 4.47
C MET A 50 -0.52 7.39 4.58
N LEU A 51 -1.49 7.27 3.67
CA LEU A 51 -2.42 6.14 3.65
C LEU A 51 -1.69 4.81 3.45
N ALA A 52 -0.69 4.76 2.57
CA ALA A 52 0.13 3.58 2.36
C ALA A 52 0.93 3.20 3.62
N ASP A 53 1.57 4.17 4.28
CA ASP A 53 2.32 3.94 5.52
C ASP A 53 1.43 3.43 6.65
N HIS A 54 0.27 4.08 6.85
CA HIS A 54 -0.72 3.63 7.83
C HIS A 54 -1.19 2.20 7.56
N HIS A 55 -1.35 1.81 6.28
CA HIS A 55 -1.72 0.44 5.92
C HIS A 55 -0.64 -0.57 6.33
N VAL A 56 0.63 -0.26 6.08
CA VAL A 56 1.77 -1.10 6.49
C VAL A 56 1.83 -1.26 8.01
N LEU A 57 1.68 -0.16 8.75
CA LEU A 57 1.66 -0.19 10.22
C LEU A 57 0.51 -1.03 10.76
N ALA A 58 -0.68 -0.91 10.16
CA ALA A 58 -1.85 -1.70 10.53
C ALA A 58 -1.63 -3.20 10.27
N MET A 59 -1.02 -3.57 9.13
CA MET A 59 -0.69 -4.97 8.83
C MET A 59 0.23 -5.57 9.89
N GLU A 60 1.25 -4.84 10.33
CA GLU A 60 2.18 -5.33 11.35
C GLU A 60 1.51 -5.43 12.73
N ALA A 61 0.71 -4.43 13.11
CA ALA A 61 -0.06 -4.47 14.35
C ALA A 61 -1.01 -5.69 14.40
N ASN A 62 -1.66 -5.99 13.27
CA ASN A 62 -2.56 -7.14 13.15
C ASN A 62 -1.78 -8.46 13.31
N ARG A 63 -0.65 -8.64 12.63
CA ARG A 63 0.20 -9.85 12.77
C ARG A 63 0.64 -10.07 14.22
N ARG A 64 1.07 -9.02 14.91
CA ARG A 64 1.47 -9.08 16.33
C ARG A 64 0.32 -9.50 17.24
N THR A 65 -0.87 -8.97 16.96
CA THR A 65 -2.09 -9.30 17.70
C THR A 65 -2.47 -10.77 17.50
N GLU A 66 -2.49 -11.24 16.27
CA GLU A 66 -2.77 -12.65 15.93
C GLU A 66 -1.78 -13.62 16.61
N ALA A 67 -0.49 -13.28 16.61
CA ALA A 67 0.52 -14.07 17.29
C ALA A 67 0.26 -14.15 18.80
N SER A 68 -0.15 -13.04 19.42
CA SER A 68 -0.49 -12.98 20.85
C SER A 68 -1.73 -13.81 21.18
N VAL A 69 -2.78 -13.70 20.36
CA VAL A 69 -4.00 -14.52 20.49
C VAL A 69 -3.67 -16.01 20.36
N LYS A 70 -2.85 -16.40 19.38
CA LYS A 70 -2.41 -17.79 19.19
C LYS A 70 -1.63 -18.33 20.39
N ARG A 71 -0.76 -17.51 20.99
CA ARG A 71 0.00 -17.87 22.21
C ARG A 71 -0.93 -18.04 23.42
N ALA A 72 -1.90 -17.14 23.60
CA ALA A 72 -2.87 -17.24 24.69
C ALA A 72 -3.75 -18.48 24.57
N ARG A 73 -4.21 -18.82 23.35
CA ARG A 73 -5.00 -20.03 23.08
C ARG A 73 -4.23 -21.33 23.33
N ARG A 74 -2.91 -21.34 23.15
CA ARG A 74 -2.05 -22.52 23.40
C ARG A 74 -1.74 -22.78 24.87
N LYS A 75 -1.93 -21.78 25.74
CA LYS A 75 -1.68 -21.88 27.20
C LYS A 75 -2.92 -22.34 27.99
N LYS A 76 -4.04 -22.56 27.30
CA LYS A 76 -5.33 -22.95 27.86
C LYS A 76 -5.63 -24.38 27.46
#